data_AF-A0A973BV25-F1
#
_entry.id   AF-A0A973BV25-F1
#
_cell.length_a   1.000
_cell.length_b   1.000
_cell.length_c   1.000
_cell.angle_alpha   90.00
_cell.angle_beta   90.00
_cell.angle_gamma   90.00
#
_symmetry.space_group_name_H-M   'P 1'
#
loop_
_entity.id
_entity.type
_entity.pdbx_description
1 polymer ?
#
loop_
_entity_poly.entity_id
_entity_poly.type
_entity_poly.pdbx_seq_one_letter_code
_entity_poly.pdbx_strand_id
1 'polypeptide(L)'
;MVDRATIFGSEVEAYDRLRPRYPTAVVDLIVAGEPELAVDAGCGTGIAARQVMARGVAVLGVEPDEAMAAVARSQGTQTTITVNLKLLANTIEFGTTPTT
;
A
#
# COMPACT_ATOMS: atom_id res chain seq x y z
N MET A 1 3.90 -25.97 2.02
CA MET A 1 4.87 -24.86 2.02
C MET A 1 4.04 -23.60 1.93
N VAL A 2 4.03 -22.76 2.96
CA VAL A 2 3.25 -21.50 2.96
C VAL A 2 3.96 -20.53 2.01
N ASP A 3 3.19 -19.89 1.13
CA ASP A 3 3.74 -18.87 0.24
C ASP A 3 4.21 -17.68 1.08
N ARG A 4 5.41 -17.16 0.80
CA ARG A 4 5.97 -15.99 1.50
C ARG A 4 5.07 -14.77 1.39
N ALA A 5 4.30 -14.68 0.30
CA ALA A 5 3.38 -13.58 0.06
C ALA A 5 2.15 -13.57 0.99
N THR A 6 1.81 -14.69 1.65
CA THR A 6 0.56 -14.84 2.44
C THR A 6 0.80 -15.24 3.89
N ILE A 7 2.06 -15.21 4.35
CA ILE A 7 2.42 -15.70 5.68
C ILE A 7 1.86 -14.85 6.83
N PHE A 8 1.54 -13.58 6.56
CA PHE A 8 1.09 -12.64 7.60
C PHE A 8 -0.42 -12.62 7.79
N GLY A 9 -1.23 -13.12 6.84
CA GLY A 9 -2.69 -13.14 6.90
C GLY A 9 -3.26 -13.82 8.15
N SER A 10 -2.52 -14.77 8.72
CA SER A 10 -2.92 -15.51 9.92
C SER A 10 -2.94 -14.70 11.23
N GLU A 11 -2.27 -13.54 11.28
CA GLU A 11 -2.18 -12.67 12.47
C GLU A 11 -2.49 -11.19 12.18
N VAL A 12 -3.29 -10.92 11.13
CA VAL A 12 -3.65 -9.57 10.64
C VAL A 12 -3.98 -8.56 11.75
N GLU A 13 -4.80 -8.95 12.73
CA GLU A 13 -5.28 -8.05 13.78
C GLU A 13 -4.18 -7.73 14.82
N ALA A 14 -3.32 -8.70 15.13
CA ALA A 14 -2.17 -8.49 15.98
C ALA A 14 -1.12 -7.65 15.25
N TYR A 15 -0.93 -7.90 13.95
CA TYR A 15 -0.02 -7.18 13.09
C TYR A 15 -0.36 -5.70 12.99
N ASP A 16 -1.61 -5.34 12.65
CA ASP A 16 -2.02 -3.93 12.54
C ASP A 16 -1.87 -3.18 13.86
N ARG A 17 -2.19 -3.85 14.98
CA ARG A 17 -2.14 -3.23 16.31
C ARG A 17 -0.73 -3.03 16.84
N LEU A 18 0.17 -3.98 16.60
CA LEU A 18 1.50 -3.98 17.21
C LEU A 18 2.55 -3.29 16.34
N ARG A 19 2.32 -3.18 15.04
CA ARG A 19 3.31 -2.59 14.13
C ARG A 19 3.40 -1.08 14.36
N PRO A 20 4.59 -0.56 14.73
CA PRO A 20 4.76 0.88 14.90
C PRO A 20 4.46 1.64 13.61
N ARG A 21 3.92 2.86 13.77
CA ARG A 21 3.77 3.81 12.65
C ARG A 21 5.15 4.29 12.19
N TYR A 22 5.28 4.63 10.92
CA TYR A 22 6.50 5.22 10.39
C TYR A 22 6.74 6.61 11.00
N PRO A 23 7.99 7.01 11.28
CA PRO A 23 8.29 8.36 11.73
C PRO A 23 7.76 9.40 10.74
N THR A 24 7.16 10.48 11.25
CA THR A 24 6.54 11.52 10.40
C THR A 24 7.52 12.12 9.41
N ALA A 25 8.76 12.35 9.83
CA ALA A 25 9.82 12.88 8.96
C ALA A 25 10.06 12.02 7.70
N VAL A 26 9.92 10.70 7.78
CA VAL A 26 10.06 9.80 6.62
C VAL A 26 8.88 9.98 5.66
N VAL A 27 7.66 10.05 6.22
CA VAL A 27 6.45 10.26 5.42
C VAL A 27 6.48 11.63 4.74
N ASP A 28 6.91 12.66 5.46
CA ASP A 28 6.95 14.03 4.97
C ASP A 28 7.99 14.17 3.84
N LEU A 29 9.13 13.46 3.91
CA LEU A 29 10.10 13.37 2.80
C LEU A 29 9.51 12.72 1.54
N ILE A 30 8.67 11.69 1.69
CA ILE A 30 8.04 11.00 0.56
C ILE A 30 7.04 11.93 -0.14
N VAL A 31 6.22 12.66 0.61
CA VAL A 31 5.19 13.53 0.03
C VAL A 31 5.73 14.90 -0.41
N ALA A 32 6.97 15.26 -0.05
CA ALA A 32 7.60 16.51 -0.45
C ALA A 32 7.75 16.66 -1.98
N GLY A 33 7.70 15.55 -2.73
CA GLY A 33 7.65 15.57 -4.20
C GLY A 33 6.27 15.90 -4.78
N GLU A 34 5.27 16.17 -3.93
CA GLU A 34 3.87 16.43 -4.29
C GLU A 34 3.32 15.43 -5.33
N PRO A 35 3.46 14.12 -5.09
CA PRO A 35 2.99 13.13 -6.06
C PRO A 35 1.46 13.17 -6.16
N GLU A 36 0.95 13.10 -7.39
CA GLU A 36 -0.49 12.92 -7.62
C GLU A 36 -0.99 11.56 -7.12
N LEU A 37 -0.13 10.53 -7.20
CA LEU A 37 -0.41 9.16 -6.77
C LEU A 37 0.85 8.48 -6.22
N ALA A 38 0.72 7.80 -5.09
CA ALA A 38 1.73 6.89 -4.55
C ALA A 38 1.27 5.43 -4.66
N VAL A 39 2.20 4.52 -4.94
CA VAL A 39 1.95 3.07 -4.95
C VAL A 39 2.68 2.41 -3.78
N ASP A 40 1.92 1.77 -2.89
CA ASP A 40 2.44 1.07 -1.71
C ASP A 40 2.54 -0.43 -2.00
N ALA A 41 3.74 -0.91 -2.32
CA ALA A 41 3.98 -2.31 -2.67
C ALA A 41 4.09 -3.20 -1.42
N GLY A 42 3.23 -4.20 -1.31
CA GLY A 42 3.08 -4.99 -0.08
C GLY A 42 2.48 -4.14 1.04
N CYS A 43 1.36 -3.45 0.75
CA CYS A 43 0.82 -2.45 1.66
C CYS A 43 0.34 -3.03 3.00
N GLY A 44 0.14 -4.36 3.09
CA GLY A 44 -0.40 -5.03 4.26
C GLY A 44 -1.73 -4.41 4.65
N THR A 45 -1.87 -4.04 5.93
CA THR A 45 -3.05 -3.36 6.49
C THR A 45 -3.11 -1.85 6.19
N GLY A 46 -2.23 -1.32 5.36
CA GLY A 46 -2.24 0.09 4.92
C GLY A 46 -1.67 1.08 5.94
N ILE A 47 -0.73 0.66 6.81
CA ILE A 47 -0.11 1.56 7.80
C ILE A 47 0.59 2.74 7.12
N ALA A 48 1.44 2.50 6.12
CA ALA A 48 2.13 3.56 5.38
C ALA A 48 1.15 4.39 4.54
N ALA A 49 0.28 3.71 3.78
CA ALA A 49 -0.76 4.32 2.97
C ALA A 49 -1.60 5.35 3.78
N ARG A 50 -2.07 4.99 4.99
CA ARG A 50 -2.82 5.91 5.86
C ARG A 50 -2.04 7.18 6.20
N GLN A 51 -0.75 7.04 6.49
CA GLN A 51 0.07 8.20 6.84
C GLN A 51 0.27 9.12 5.64
N VAL A 52 0.45 8.57 4.44
CA VAL A 52 0.58 9.33 3.19
C VAL A 52 -0.75 10.00 2.79
N MET A 53 -1.86 9.28 2.85
CA MET A 53 -3.21 9.83 2.58
C MET A 53 -3.58 10.98 3.52
N ALA A 54 -3.12 10.94 4.77
CA ALA A 54 -3.32 12.04 5.71
C ALA A 54 -2.63 13.36 5.29
N ARG A 55 -1.71 13.33 4.31
CA ARG A 55 -1.11 14.52 3.66
C ARG A 55 -1.79 14.89 2.34
N GLY A 56 -2.92 14.27 2.00
CA GLY A 56 -3.69 14.59 0.79
C GLY A 56 -3.21 13.89 -0.48
N VAL A 57 -2.25 12.96 -0.37
CA VAL A 57 -1.76 12.18 -1.51
C VAL A 57 -2.63 10.94 -1.72
N ALA A 58 -3.07 10.69 -2.95
CA ALA A 58 -3.78 9.46 -3.29
C ALA A 58 -2.83 8.25 -3.21
N VAL A 59 -3.31 7.11 -2.68
CA VAL A 59 -2.50 5.89 -2.55
C VAL A 59 -3.23 4.69 -3.13
N LEU A 60 -2.52 3.92 -3.96
CA LEU A 60 -2.91 2.58 -4.40
C LEU A 60 -2.02 1.53 -3.71
N GLY A 61 -2.63 0.68 -2.88
CA GLY A 61 -1.93 -0.44 -2.25
C GLY A 61 -1.86 -1.67 -3.17
N VAL A 62 -0.73 -2.34 -3.22
CA VAL A 62 -0.57 -3.63 -3.90
C VAL A 62 -0.36 -4.69 -2.83
N GLU A 63 -1.31 -5.61 -2.65
CA GLU A 63 -1.26 -6.62 -1.59
C GLU A 63 -1.87 -7.95 -2.05
N PRO A 64 -1.08 -9.02 -2.17
CA PRO A 64 -1.58 -10.34 -2.54
C PRO A 64 -2.36 -11.06 -1.44
N ASP A 65 -2.16 -10.71 -0.15
CA ASP A 65 -2.89 -11.31 0.95
C ASP A 65 -4.25 -10.61 1.16
N GLU A 66 -5.34 -11.28 0.79
CA GLU A 66 -6.68 -10.70 0.84
C GLU A 66 -7.12 -10.33 2.28
N ALA A 67 -6.63 -11.02 3.31
CA ALA A 67 -6.97 -10.68 4.69
C ALA A 67 -6.32 -9.35 5.11
N MET A 68 -5.07 -9.12 4.69
CA MET A 68 -4.38 -7.85 4.87
C MET A 68 -5.04 -6.73 4.06
N ALA A 69 -5.32 -7.01 2.79
CA ALA A 69 -5.96 -6.06 1.87
C ALA A 69 -7.34 -5.63 2.38
N ALA A 70 -8.13 -6.53 2.95
CA ALA A 70 -9.43 -6.22 3.53
C ALA A 70 -9.31 -5.18 4.68
N VAL A 71 -8.30 -5.30 5.55
CA VAL A 71 -8.05 -4.30 6.58
C VAL A 71 -7.65 -2.97 5.96
N ALA A 72 -6.72 -2.96 5.00
CA ALA A 72 -6.34 -1.72 4.31
C ALA A 72 -7.55 -1.02 3.67
N ARG A 73 -8.45 -1.77 3.00
CA ARG A 73 -9.69 -1.23 2.42
C ARG A 73 -10.63 -0.67 3.48
N SER A 74 -10.80 -1.36 4.61
CA SER A 74 -11.61 -0.85 5.74
C SER A 74 -11.08 0.46 6.33
N GLN A 75 -9.78 0.72 6.14
CA GLN A 75 -9.10 1.92 6.59
C GLN A 75 -9.03 3.03 5.50
N GLY A 76 -9.67 2.80 4.35
CA GLY A 76 -9.79 3.76 3.26
C GLY A 76 -8.76 3.63 2.14
N THR A 77 -7.83 2.67 2.20
CA THR A 77 -6.84 2.44 1.15
C THR A 77 -7.43 1.59 0.03
N GLN A 78 -7.43 2.06 -1.21
CA GLN A 78 -7.73 1.21 -2.36
C GLN A 78 -6.62 0.17 -2.57
N THR A 79 -6.97 -1.09 -2.85
CA THR A 79 -5.97 -2.15 -3.06
C THR A 79 -6.21 -2.96 -4.33
N THR A 80 -5.11 -3.46 -4.90
CA THR A 80 -5.07 -4.38 -6.05
C THR A 80 -4.04 -5.48 -5.77
N ILE A 81 -4.13 -6.61 -6.47
CA ILE A 81 -3.09 -7.66 -6.44
C ILE A 81 -2.01 -7.44 -7.52
N THR A 82 -2.32 -6.65 -8.56
CA THR A 82 -1.45 -6.45 -9.73
C THR A 82 -1.45 -4.99 -10.18
N VAL A 83 -0.28 -4.51 -10.57
CA VAL A 83 -0.08 -3.24 -11.28
C VAL A 83 0.79 -3.47 -12.52
N ASN A 84 0.45 -2.81 -13.62
CA ASN A 84 1.29 -2.76 -14.81
C ASN A 84 2.05 -1.43 -14.79
N LEU A 85 3.38 -1.53 -14.87
CA LEU A 85 4.29 -0.38 -14.86
C LEU A 85 4.94 -0.24 -16.22
N LYS A 86 4.87 0.97 -16.79
CA LYS A 86 5.66 1.34 -17.97
C LYS A 86 6.63 2.45 -17.60
N LEU A 87 7.92 2.14 -17.69
CA LEU A 87 8.99 3.11 -17.50
C LEU A 87 9.21 3.86 -18.81
N LEU A 88 8.94 5.16 -18.79
CA LEU A 88 9.40 6.13 -19.76
C LEU A 88 10.56 6.90 -19.13
N ALA A 89 11.50 7.43 -19.93
CA ALA A 89 12.81 7.95 -19.50
C ALA A 89 12.86 8.53 -18.07
N ASN A 90 11.89 9.37 -17.68
CA ASN A 90 11.74 9.94 -16.33
C ASN A 90 10.31 9.84 -15.75
N THR A 91 9.43 9.01 -16.30
CA THR A 91 8.00 8.92 -15.89
C THR A 91 7.58 7.46 -15.77
N ILE A 92 6.76 7.14 -14.76
CA ILE A 92 6.13 5.82 -14.62
C ILE A 92 4.64 5.98 -14.92
N GLU A 93 4.14 5.22 -15.89
CA GLU A 93 2.70 5.06 -16.12
C GLU A 93 2.18 3.81 -15.39
N PHE A 94 1.05 3.94 -14.69
CA PHE A 94 0.42 2.87 -13.92
C PHE A 94 -0.91 2.46 -14.56
N GLY A 95 -1.12 1.16 -14.74
CA GLY A 95 -2.42 0.59 -15.12
C GLY A 95 -2.83 -0.55 -14.18
N THR A 96 -4.10 -0.61 -13.80
CA THR A 96 -4.66 -1.74 -13.04
C THR A 96 -5.40 -2.68 -13.98
N THR A 97 -5.13 -3.99 -13.89
CA THR A 97 -5.99 -4.99 -14.52
C THR A 97 -7.19 -5.21 -13.59
N PRO A 98 -8.45 -5.20 -14.08
CA PRO A 98 -9.60 -5.50 -13.24
C PRO A 98 -9.43 -6.87 -12.60
N THR A 99 -9.63 -6.96 -11.28
CA THR A 99 -9.69 -8.23 -10.57
C THR A 99 -11.09 -8.81 -10.77
N THR A 100 -11.21 -9.90 -11.55
CA THR A 100 -12.46 -10.67 -11.74
C THR A 100 -12.75 -11.52 -10.52
#